data_AF-A0AA39NLE5-F1
#
_entry.id   AF-A0AA39NLE5-F1
#
_cell.length_a   1.000
_cell.length_b   1.000
_cell.length_c   1.000
_cell.angle_alpha   90.00
_cell.angle_beta   90.00
_cell.angle_gamma   90.00
#
_symmetry.space_group_name_H-M   'P 1'
#
loop_
_entity.id
_entity.type
_entity.pdbx_description
1 polymer ?
#
loop_
_entity_poly.entity_id
_entity_poly.type
_entity_poly.pdbx_seq_one_letter_code
_entity_poly.pdbx_strand_id
1 'polypeptide(L)'
;GDTYLSTLIIKLSKPRQLKHLHGAITNYLDDLNTEWKSHNFPHMSVFYVDEPQEHLKLEEGLKDYKQMRTFGDSGDLDLHSRFTGTEVWLVDCMCSVRQWKVIGKRSLS
;
A
#
# COMPACT_ATOMS: atom_id res chain seq x y z
N GLY A 1 -3.49 3.80 21.09
CA GLY A 1 -2.37 2.92 20.72
C GLY A 1 -2.00 3.35 19.34
N ASP A 2 -1.11 4.33 19.26
CA ASP A 2 -1.08 5.28 18.15
C ASP A 2 0.21 5.10 17.36
N THR A 3 0.49 3.86 16.94
CA THR A 3 1.62 3.59 16.06
C THR A 3 1.23 4.00 14.65
N TYR A 4 1.39 5.29 14.37
CA TYR A 4 1.32 5.85 13.04
C TYR A 4 2.51 5.29 12.26
N LEU A 5 2.29 4.23 11.48
CA LEU A 5 3.29 3.75 10.53
C LEU A 5 3.40 4.81 9.42
N SER A 6 4.33 5.75 9.56
CA SER A 6 4.70 6.61 8.45
C SER A 6 5.27 5.69 7.36
N THR A 7 4.63 5.70 6.19
CA THR A 7 4.90 4.69 5.16
C THR A 7 5.37 5.40 3.91
N LEU A 8 6.53 4.99 3.39
CA LEU A 8 6.93 5.40 2.05
C LEU A 8 6.17 4.57 1.03
N ILE A 9 5.48 5.25 0.11
CA ILE A 9 4.60 4.60 -0.85
C ILE A 9 4.98 4.91 -2.30
N ILE A 10 4.72 3.93 -3.17
CA ILE A 10 4.71 4.10 -4.62
C ILE A 10 3.25 4.25 -5.04
N LYS A 11 2.91 5.38 -5.67
CA LYS A 11 1.59 5.54 -6.27
C LYS A 11 1.49 4.71 -7.53
N LEU A 12 0.43 3.92 -7.63
CA LEU A 12 0.21 3.06 -8.78
C LEU A 12 -0.76 3.72 -9.75
N SER A 13 -0.54 3.50 -11.04
CA SER A 13 -1.58 3.81 -12.04
C SER A 13 -2.87 3.05 -11.68
N LYS A 14 -4.03 3.65 -11.97
CA LYS A 14 -5.35 3.11 -11.59
C LYS A 14 -6.06 2.46 -12.78
N PRO A 15 -5.67 1.25 -13.25
CA PRO A 15 -6.36 0.59 -14.34
C PRO A 15 -7.81 0.28 -13.96
N ARG A 16 -8.71 0.25 -14.95
CA ARG A 16 -10.15 0.06 -14.74
C ARG A 16 -10.47 -1.23 -13.99
N GLN A 17 -9.75 -2.32 -14.32
CA GLN A 17 -9.92 -3.63 -13.69
C GLN A 17 -9.66 -3.59 -12.18
N LEU A 18 -8.58 -2.91 -11.76
CA LEU A 18 -8.24 -2.77 -10.35
C LEU A 18 -9.26 -1.90 -9.60
N LYS A 19 -9.79 -0.86 -10.25
CA LYS A 19 -10.90 -0.05 -9.68
C LYS A 19 -12.17 -0.88 -9.51
N HIS A 20 -12.53 -1.70 -10.48
CA HIS A 20 -13.69 -2.59 -10.39
C HIS A 20 -13.53 -3.61 -9.26
N LEU A 21 -12.35 -4.24 -9.16
CA LEU A 21 -12.06 -5.17 -8.07
C LEU A 21 -12.17 -4.51 -6.69
N HIS A 22 -11.56 -3.32 -6.53
CA HIS A 22 -11.67 -2.54 -5.30
C HIS A 22 -13.13 -2.22 -4.97
N GLY A 23 -13.89 -1.71 -5.95
CA GLY A 23 -15.31 -1.40 -5.76
C GLY A 23 -16.15 -2.62 -5.36
N ALA A 24 -15.92 -3.78 -5.97
CA ALA A 24 -16.63 -5.01 -5.61
C ALA A 24 -16.34 -5.44 -4.17
N ILE A 25 -15.10 -5.31 -3.71
CA ILE A 25 -14.70 -5.62 -2.33
C ILE A 25 -15.35 -4.62 -1.37
N THR A 26 -15.24 -3.32 -1.64
CA THR A 26 -15.75 -2.30 -0.72
C THR A 26 -17.27 -2.32 -0.62
N ASN A 27 -17.98 -2.49 -1.73
CA ASN A 27 -19.43 -2.60 -1.71
C ASN A 27 -19.88 -3.83 -0.89
N TYR A 28 -19.17 -4.95 -1.00
CA TYR A 28 -19.47 -6.13 -0.18
C TYR A 28 -19.24 -5.88 1.31
N LEU A 29 -18.20 -5.12 1.68
CA LEU A 29 -17.97 -4.71 3.08
C LEU A 29 -19.04 -3.74 3.57
N ASP A 30 -19.50 -2.82 2.72
CA ASP A 30 -20.61 -1.91 3.02
C ASP A 30 -21.91 -2.68 3.29
N ASP A 31 -22.24 -3.69 2.48
CA ASP A 31 -23.40 -4.56 2.66
C ASP A 31 -23.35 -5.34 4.00
N LEU A 32 -22.14 -5.60 4.50
CA LEU A 32 -21.91 -6.23 5.80
C LEU A 32 -21.87 -5.24 6.97
N ASN A 33 -22.14 -3.95 6.73
CA ASN A 33 -21.98 -2.86 7.71
C ASN A 33 -20.59 -2.84 8.36
N THR A 34 -19.55 -3.19 7.61
CA THR A 34 -18.17 -3.18 8.09
C THR A 34 -17.51 -1.85 7.75
N GLU A 35 -17.07 -1.11 8.77
CA GLU A 35 -16.31 0.13 8.53
C GLU A 35 -14.95 -0.18 7.92
N TRP A 36 -14.65 0.43 6.77
CA TRP A 36 -13.35 0.34 6.12
C TRP A 36 -12.83 1.73 5.74
N LYS A 37 -11.51 1.90 5.74
CA LYS A 37 -10.83 3.13 5.35
C LYS A 37 -9.69 2.78 4.40
N SER A 38 -9.87 3.10 3.11
CA SER A 38 -8.83 2.95 2.09
C SER A 38 -8.44 4.33 1.58
N HIS A 39 -7.58 5.01 2.34
CA HIS A 39 -7.00 6.27 1.89
C HIS A 39 -5.85 5.95 0.92
N ASN A 40 -5.72 6.73 -0.16
CA ASN A 40 -4.62 6.62 -1.13
C ASN A 40 -4.58 5.34 -1.99
N PHE A 41 -5.69 4.64 -2.21
CA PHE A 41 -5.73 3.51 -3.14
C PHE A 41 -5.65 3.93 -4.63
N PRO A 42 -4.90 3.21 -5.49
CA PRO A 42 -3.94 2.14 -5.20
C PRO A 42 -2.53 2.72 -4.97
N HIS A 43 -1.85 2.14 -3.99
CA HIS A 43 -0.44 2.39 -3.72
C HIS A 43 0.24 1.08 -3.32
N MET A 44 1.56 1.07 -3.33
CA MET A 44 2.40 0.01 -2.79
C MET A 44 3.27 0.59 -1.69
N SER A 45 3.12 0.10 -0.46
CA SER A 45 4.02 0.42 0.64
C SER A 45 5.37 -0.24 0.42
N VAL A 46 6.45 0.54 0.50
CA VAL A 46 7.83 0.06 0.34
C VAL A 46 8.51 -0.09 1.70
N PHE A 47 8.31 0.90 2.57
CA PHE A 47 8.86 0.92 3.91
C PHE A 47 7.79 1.32 4.92
N TYR A 48 7.73 0.58 6.03
CA TYR A 48 7.02 0.98 7.22
C TYR A 48 8.04 1.57 8.20
N VAL A 49 7.84 2.82 8.59
CA VAL A 49 8.80 3.59 9.37
C VAL A 49 8.11 4.12 10.62
N ASP A 50 8.62 3.74 11.78
CA ASP A 50 8.10 4.16 13.08
C ASP A 50 8.66 5.53 13.50
N GLU A 51 9.88 5.87 13.07
CA GLU A 51 10.57 7.11 13.44
C GLU A 51 10.61 8.14 12.29
N PRO A 52 10.07 9.36 12.45
CA PRO A 52 10.07 10.39 11.40
C PRO A 52 11.46 10.74 10.86
N GLN A 53 12.52 10.61 11.66
CA GLN A 53 13.89 10.88 11.21
C GLN A 53 14.41 9.82 10.24
N GLU A 54 13.98 8.56 10.38
CA GLU A 54 14.32 7.50 9.44
C GLU A 54 13.64 7.71 8.09
N HIS A 55 12.44 8.29 8.10
CA HIS A 55 11.71 8.63 6.88
C HIS A 55 12.50 9.62 6.01
N LEU A 56 13.05 10.68 6.60
CA LEU A 56 13.87 11.66 5.89
C LEU A 56 15.15 11.04 5.31
N LYS A 57 15.83 10.18 6.07
CA LYS A 57 17.04 9.48 5.59
C LYS A 57 16.73 8.52 4.44
N LEU A 58 15.59 7.83 4.49
CA LEU A 58 15.13 6.96 3.41
C LEU A 58 14.79 7.76 2.16
N GLU A 59 14.06 8.87 2.29
CA GLU A 59 13.77 9.77 1.16
C GLU A 59 15.05 10.32 0.52
N GLU A 60 16.03 10.74 1.33
CA GLU A 60 17.34 11.21 0.84
C GLU A 60 18.10 10.10 0.10
N GLY A 61 18.23 8.91 0.69
CA GLY A 61 18.92 7.79 0.06
C GLY A 61 18.25 7.30 -1.23
N LEU A 62 16.94 7.49 -1.37
CA LEU A 62 16.20 7.12 -2.58
C LEU A 62 16.32 8.15 -3.71
N LYS A 63 16.61 9.42 -3.41
CA LYS A 63 16.91 10.44 -4.45
C LYS A 63 18.18 10.10 -5.25
N ASP A 64 19.14 9.44 -4.63
CA ASP A 64 20.38 8.98 -5.29
C ASP A 64 20.13 7.81 -6.26
N TYR A 65 19.03 7.07 -6.07
CA TYR A 65 18.51 6.13 -7.05
C TYR A 65 17.79 6.91 -8.16
N LYS A 66 18.47 7.13 -9.29
CA LYS A 66 18.12 7.96 -10.47
C LYS A 66 16.73 7.76 -11.14
N GLN A 67 15.79 7.03 -10.55
CA GLN A 67 14.43 6.83 -11.06
C GLN A 67 13.33 7.33 -10.12
N MET A 68 13.66 7.99 -9.01
CA MET A 68 12.69 8.28 -7.96
C MET A 68 12.48 9.79 -7.81
N ARG A 69 11.32 10.30 -8.27
CA ARG A 69 10.90 11.70 -8.05
C ARG A 69 9.94 11.74 -6.87
N THR A 70 10.39 12.25 -5.73
CA THR A 70 9.54 12.53 -4.56
C THR A 70 8.73 13.82 -4.77
N PHE A 71 7.40 13.76 -4.65
CA PHE A 71 6.54 14.95 -4.58
C PHE A 71 5.67 14.92 -3.31
N GLY A 72 5.79 15.94 -2.46
CA GLY A 72 4.87 16.23 -1.35
C GLY A 72 5.08 15.40 -0.08
N ASP A 73 4.55 15.91 1.04
CA ASP A 73 4.82 15.64 2.48
C ASP A 73 4.64 14.18 3.01
N SER A 74 4.74 13.21 2.12
CA SER A 74 4.89 11.78 2.37
C SER A 74 5.49 11.22 1.08
N GLY A 75 6.80 10.97 1.02
CA GLY A 75 7.55 10.72 -0.21
C GLY A 75 6.85 9.80 -1.21
N ASP A 76 6.13 10.42 -2.15
CA ASP A 76 5.49 9.71 -3.25
C ASP A 76 6.57 9.36 -4.27
N LEU A 77 6.79 8.07 -4.47
CA LEU A 77 7.82 7.58 -5.36
C LEU A 77 7.20 7.13 -6.69
N ASP A 78 7.50 7.82 -7.80
CA ASP A 78 7.06 7.39 -9.14
C ASP A 78 8.11 6.46 -9.77
N LEU A 79 7.79 5.18 -9.89
CA LEU A 79 8.60 4.19 -10.59
C LEU A 79 7.85 3.73 -11.85
N HIS A 80 8.47 3.87 -13.02
CA HIS A 80 7.91 3.43 -14.31
C HIS A 80 7.91 1.90 -14.51
N SER A 81 8.01 1.12 -13.44
CA SER A 81 7.95 -0.35 -13.48
C SER A 81 6.51 -0.85 -13.67
N ARG A 82 6.35 -1.90 -14.48
CA ARG A 82 5.08 -2.63 -14.63
C ARG A 82 5.13 -3.91 -13.80
N PHE A 83 3.98 -4.31 -13.27
CA PHE A 83 3.80 -5.59 -12.58
C PHE A 83 2.46 -6.21 -12.97
N THR A 84 2.33 -7.52 -12.77
CA THR A 84 1.10 -8.27 -13.00
C THR A 84 0.60 -8.80 -11.67
N GLY A 85 -0.60 -8.38 -11.26
CA GLY A 85 -1.27 -8.97 -10.10
C GLY A 85 -1.82 -10.35 -10.45
N THR A 86 -1.45 -11.38 -9.69
CA THR A 86 -1.84 -12.78 -9.93
C THR A 86 -2.80 -13.31 -8.87
N GLU A 87 -2.79 -12.74 -7.67
CA GLU A 87 -3.58 -13.22 -6.53
C GLU A 87 -4.10 -12.05 -5.68
N VAL A 88 -5.19 -12.31 -4.96
CA VAL A 88 -5.70 -11.46 -3.87
C VAL A 88 -5.61 -12.25 -2.58
N TRP A 89 -5.03 -11.64 -1.55
CA TRP A 89 -4.83 -12.29 -0.25
C TRP A 89 -5.66 -11.59 0.81
N LEU A 90 -6.26 -12.39 1.70
CA LEU A 90 -6.83 -11.92 2.95
C LEU A 90 -5.80 -12.16 4.05
N VAL A 91 -5.45 -11.12 4.79
CA VAL A 91 -4.34 -11.13 5.76
C VAL A 91 -4.85 -10.66 7.12
N ASP A 92 -4.49 -11.39 8.17
CA ASP A 92 -4.65 -10.96 9.55
C ASP A 92 -3.46 -10.06 9.94
N CYS A 93 -3.77 -8.80 10.20
CA CYS A 93 -2.81 -7.74 10.49
C CYS A 93 -2.84 -7.27 11.97
N MET A 94 -3.44 -8.04 12.89
CA MET A 94 -3.60 -7.64 14.30
C MET A 94 -2.28 -7.58 15.09
N CYS A 95 -1.19 -8.13 14.55
CA CYS A 95 0.14 -8.15 15.16
C CYS A 95 1.14 -7.28 14.38
N SER A 96 2.41 -7.28 14.80
CA SER A 96 3.48 -6.62 14.04
C SER A 96 3.56 -7.15 12.60
N VAL A 97 4.01 -6.33 11.65
CA VAL A 97 4.08 -6.68 10.21
C VAL A 97 4.80 -8.01 9.97
N ARG A 98 5.85 -8.30 10.75
CA ARG A 98 6.62 -9.56 10.67
C ARG A 98 5.81 -10.80 11.06
N GLN A 99 4.70 -10.63 11.75
CA GLN A 99 3.82 -11.67 12.26
C GLN A 99 2.48 -11.73 11.52
N TRP A 100 2.28 -10.90 10.50
CA TRP A 100 1.08 -10.94 9.69
C TRP A 100 0.90 -12.31 9.04
N LYS A 101 -0.34 -12.77 9.02
CA LYS A 101 -0.65 -14.12 8.56
C LYS A 101 -1.66 -14.07 7.43
N VAL A 102 -1.33 -14.70 6.32
CA VAL A 102 -2.30 -14.93 5.24
C VAL A 102 -3.33 -15.96 5.72
N ILE A 103 -4.60 -15.57 5.73
CA ILE A 103 -5.73 -16.40 6.16
C ILE A 103 -6.59 -16.86 4.98
N GLY A 104 -6.44 -16.24 3.81
CA GLY A 104 -7.09 -16.68 2.58
C GLY A 104 -6.36 -16.19 1.34
N LYS A 105 -6.47 -16.93 0.24
CA LYS A 105 -5.92 -16.56 -1.07
C LYS A 105 -6.92 -16.85 -2.18
N ARG A 106 -6.93 -16.02 -3.21
CA ARG A 106 -7.71 -16.21 -4.43
C ARG A 106 -6.87 -15.87 -5.64
N SER A 107 -6.76 -16.79 -6.60
CA SER A 107 -6.12 -16.52 -7.88
C SER A 107 -6.98 -15.60 -8.74
N LEU A 108 -6.34 -14.74 -9.52
CA LEU A 108 -6.96 -13.86 -10.52
C LEU A 108 -6.86 -14.43 -11.95
N SER A 109 -6.29 -15.63 -12.10
CA SER A 109 -6.21 -16.41 -13.35
C SER A 109 -7.54 -17.00 -13.78
#